data_AF-A0A2T1FZ71-F1
#
_entry.id   AF-A0A2T1FZ71-F1
#
_cell.length_a   1.000
_cell.length_b   1.000
_cell.length_c   1.000
_cell.angle_alpha   90.00
_cell.angle_beta   90.00
_cell.angle_gamma   90.00
#
_symmetry.space_group_name_H-M   'P 1'
#
loop_
_entity.id
_entity.type
_entity.pdbx_description
1 polymer ?
#
loop_
_entity_poly.entity_id
_entity_poly.type
_entity_poly.pdbx_seq_one_letter_code
_entity_poly.pdbx_strand_id
1 'polypeptide(L)' 'MPSNTSPDDRIWGIGLAADNPNIANPHLWQGTNLLGFALMEVRSILTLADR' A
#
# COMPACT_ATOMS: atom_id res chain seq x y z
N MET A 1 -6.09 13.94 -12.43
CA MET A 1 -6.83 13.59 -11.20
C MET A 1 -5.81 13.38 -10.10
N PRO A 2 -5.94 14.00 -8.91
CA PRO A 2 -4.99 13.76 -7.83
C PRO A 2 -5.11 12.29 -7.41
N SER A 3 -3.95 11.65 -7.35
CA SER A 3 -3.72 10.25 -7.03
C SER A 3 -4.23 9.89 -5.64
N ASN A 4 -4.81 8.70 -5.51
CA ASN A 4 -5.46 8.16 -4.31
C ASN A 4 -4.48 7.76 -3.18
N THR A 5 -3.35 8.45 -3.07
CA THR A 5 -2.44 8.33 -1.94
C THR A 5 -2.85 9.39 -0.94
N SER A 6 -3.65 9.02 0.06
CA SER A 6 -3.93 9.91 1.19
C SER A 6 -2.60 10.09 1.95
N PRO A 7 -1.90 11.23 1.83
CA PRO A 7 -0.55 11.38 2.40
C PRO A 7 -0.57 11.33 3.93
N ASP A 8 -1.74 11.64 4.51
CA ASP A 8 -1.98 11.59 5.96
C ASP A 8 -2.30 10.18 6.47
N ASP A 9 -2.60 9.21 5.57
CA ASP A 9 -2.92 7.86 5.98
C ASP A 9 -1.64 7.03 6.18
N ARG A 10 -1.19 7.07 7.44
CA ARG A 10 -0.03 6.32 7.91
C ARG A 10 -0.36 4.91 8.41
N ILE A 11 -1.64 4.51 8.45
CA ILE A 11 -2.05 3.19 8.92
C ILE A 11 -2.30 2.27 7.71
N TRP A 12 -3.16 2.69 6.79
CA TRP A 12 -3.50 1.90 5.61
C TRP A 12 -2.59 2.19 4.43
N GLY A 13 -2.05 3.41 4.34
CA GLY A 13 -1.13 3.85 3.30
C GLY A 13 0.35 3.87 3.72
N ILE A 14 1.20 4.30 2.80
CA ILE A 14 2.66 4.44 3.01
C ILE A 14 3.06 5.82 3.54
N GLY A 15 2.10 6.72 3.73
CA GLY A 15 2.34 8.10 4.21
C GLY A 15 3.16 8.97 3.25
N LEU A 16 3.14 8.69 1.94
CA LEU A 16 3.80 9.48 0.90
C LEU A 16 2.81 9.75 -0.23
N ALA A 17 2.91 10.93 -0.86
CA ALA A 17 2.15 11.26 -2.07
C ALA A 17 2.64 10.44 -3.28
N ALA A 18 1.76 10.15 -4.24
CA ALA A 18 2.03 9.28 -5.39
C ALA A 18 3.18 9.73 -6.31
N ASP A 19 3.51 11.01 -6.30
CA ASP A 19 4.59 11.63 -7.06
C ASP A 19 5.89 11.74 -6.24
N ASN A 20 5.90 11.27 -4.99
CA ASN A 20 7.08 11.31 -4.15
C ASN A 20 8.13 10.32 -4.69
N PRO A 21 9.38 10.77 -4.95
CA PRO A 21 10.44 9.93 -5.51
C PRO A 21 10.81 8.74 -4.60
N ASN A 22 10.48 8.82 -3.30
CA ASN A 22 10.79 7.79 -2.32
C ASN A 22 9.75 6.66 -2.23
N ILE A 23 8.70 6.67 -3.06
CA ILE A 23 7.65 5.63 -3.07
C ILE A 23 8.21 4.23 -3.24
N ALA A 24 9.26 4.07 -4.05
CA ALA A 24 9.86 2.78 -4.34
C ALA A 24 10.75 2.25 -3.20
N ASN A 25 11.01 3.04 -2.15
CA ASN A 25 11.86 2.64 -1.04
C ASN A 25 11.04 2.47 0.25
N PRO A 26 10.71 1.23 0.64
CA PRO A 26 9.94 0.95 1.86
C PRO A 26 10.57 1.47 3.15
N HIS A 27 11.90 1.64 3.19
CA HIS A 27 12.58 2.22 4.36
C HIS A 27 12.30 3.71 4.56
N LEU A 28 11.76 4.38 3.55
CA LEU A 28 11.41 5.80 3.57
C LEU A 28 9.90 6.03 3.72
N TRP A 29 9.11 4.96 3.84
CA TRP A 29 7.68 5.07 4.07
C TRP A 29 7.41 5.60 5.47
N GLN A 30 6.39 6.45 5.59
CA GLN A 30 5.94 7.03 6.85
C GLN A 30 4.68 6.35 7.39
N GLY A 31 4.24 5.27 6.74
CA GLY A 31 3.05 4.52 7.09
C GLY A 31 3.23 3.01 6.97
N THR A 32 2.26 2.27 7.49
CA THR A 32 2.34 0.80 7.67
C THR A 32 1.85 -0.01 6.48
N ASN A 33 1.19 0.59 5.48
CA ASN A 33 0.69 -0.10 4.29
C ASN A 33 -0.20 -1.33 4.58
N LEU A 34 -1.02 -1.28 5.64
CA LEU A 34 -1.87 -2.44 6.03
C LEU A 34 -2.82 -2.86 4.91
N LEU A 35 -3.26 -1.91 4.07
CA LEU A 35 -4.11 -2.21 2.93
C LEU A 35 -3.38 -3.07 1.90
N GLY A 36 -2.11 -2.76 1.61
CA GLY A 36 -1.29 -3.56 0.71
C GLY A 36 -1.13 -5.00 1.21
N PHE A 37 -0.87 -5.18 2.51
CA PHE A 37 -0.77 -6.50 3.11
C PHE A 37 -2.09 -7.28 3.05
N ALA A 38 -3.21 -6.66 3.41
CA ALA A 38 -4.53 -7.28 3.34
C ALA A 38 -4.88 -7.70 1.90
N LEU A 39 -4.57 -6.87 0.90
CA LEU A 39 -4.79 -7.20 -0.50
C LEU A 39 -3.90 -8.38 -0.97
N MET A 40 -2.66 -8.48 -0.50
CA MET A 40 -1.80 -9.63 -0.80
C MET A 40 -2.36 -10.92 -0.20
N GLU A 41 -2.90 -10.86 1.03
CA GLU A 41 -3.54 -12.00 1.70
C GLU A 41 -4.80 -12.45 0.95
N VAL A 42 -5.71 -11.52 0.62
CA VAL A 42 -6.93 -11.82 -0.15
C VAL A 42 -6.60 -12.43 -1.51
N ARG A 43 -5.62 -11.87 -2.23
CA ARG A 43 -5.17 -12.46 -3.51
C ARG A 43 -4.64 -13.87 -3.33
N SER A 44 -3.87 -14.14 -2.27
CA SER A 44 -3.36 -15.47 -1.96
C SER A 44 -4.51 -16.46 -1.71
N ILE A 45 -5.51 -16.05 -0.93
CA ILE A 45 -6.70 -16.86 -0.64
C ILE A 45 -7.45 -17.19 -1.93
N LEU A 46 -7.72 -16.20 -2.76
CA LEU A 46 -8.43 -16.39 -4.04
C LEU A 46 -7.66 -17.30 -5.00
N THR A 47 -6.33 -17.16 -5.06
CA THR A 47 -5.48 -18.00 -5.93
C THR A 47 -5.38 -19.45 -5.43
N LEU A 48 -5.43 -19.65 -4.11
CA LEU A 48 -5.45 -20.99 -3.51
C LEU A 48 -6.81 -21.67 -3.63
N ALA A 49 -7.91 -20.90 -3.60
CA ALA A 49 -9.26 -21.43 -3.74
C ALA A 49 -9.62 -21.84 -5.18
N ASP A 50 -8.96 -21.26 -6.19
CA ASP A 50 -9.09 -21.61 -7.61
C ASP A 50 -8.21 -22.81 -8.04
N ARG A 51 -7.58 -23.52 -7.09
CA ARG A 51 -6.80 -24.76 -7.32
C ARG A 51 -7.49 -25.98 -6.73
#